data_AF-B7KBT8-F1
#
_entry.id   AF-B7KBT8-F1
#
_cell.length_a   1.000
_cell.length_b   1.000
_cell.length_c   1.000
_cell.angle_alpha   90.00
_cell.angle_beta   90.00
_cell.angle_gamma   90.00
#
_symmetry.space_group_name_H-M   'P 1'
#
loop_
_entity.id
_entity.type
_entity.pdbx_description
1 polymer ?
#
loop_
_entity_poly.entity_id
_entity_poly.type
_entity_poly.pdbx_seq_one_letter_code
_entity_poly.pdbx_strand_id
1 'polypeptide(L)'
;MSQKSVIDFYKTCSQNPHLIENLKQKNFPELILMTRMMGYDFTGEELAATVGAMEVYTITQKMGEAIDAYSSLWPKMWGKSRLEYIINELFNNLSNEELLQLFPEIN
;
A
#
# COMPACT_ATOMS: atom_id res chain seq x y z
N MET A 1 -10.13 6.04 -12.06
CA MET A 1 -8.75 5.89 -12.56
C MET A 1 -7.83 6.61 -11.59
N SER A 2 -7.36 5.88 -10.59
CA SER A 2 -6.40 6.37 -9.57
C SER A 2 -5.90 5.23 -8.68
N GLN A 3 -6.79 4.29 -8.30
CA GLN A 3 -6.41 3.07 -7.59
C GLN A 3 -5.46 2.18 -8.41
N LYS A 4 -5.70 2.04 -9.72
CA LYS A 4 -4.77 1.38 -10.65
C LYS A 4 -3.37 1.99 -10.61
N SER A 5 -3.26 3.32 -10.63
CA SER A 5 -1.98 4.02 -10.53
C SER A 5 -1.29 3.83 -9.18
N VAL A 6 -2.04 3.76 -8.07
CA VAL A 6 -1.49 3.41 -6.75
C VAL A 6 -0.95 1.98 -6.72
N ILE A 7 -1.71 1.02 -7.28
CA ILE A 7 -1.30 -0.39 -7.33
C ILE A 7 -0.09 -0.59 -8.25
N ASP A 8 -0.05 0.06 -9.40
CA ASP A 8 1.12 0.05 -10.29
C ASP A 8 2.35 0.63 -9.60
N PHE A 9 2.19 1.71 -8.84
CA PHE A 9 3.26 2.28 -8.02
C PHE A 9 3.76 1.29 -6.96
N TYR A 10 2.87 0.61 -6.23
CA TYR A 10 3.26 -0.41 -5.25
C TYR A 10 3.93 -1.62 -5.89
N LYS A 11 3.47 -2.04 -7.07
CA LYS A 11 4.12 -3.10 -7.86
C LYS A 11 5.55 -2.74 -8.21
N THR A 12 5.78 -1.50 -8.67
CA THR A 12 7.14 -1.01 -8.96
C THR A 12 7.99 -0.90 -7.70
N CYS A 13 7.43 -0.47 -6.58
CA CYS A 13 8.15 -0.45 -5.30
C CYS A 13 8.54 -1.86 -4.83
N SER A 14 7.62 -2.83 -4.91
CA SER A 14 7.88 -4.24 -4.57
C SER A 14 9.02 -4.85 -5.38
N GLN A 15 9.09 -4.49 -6.68
CA GLN A 15 10.14 -4.97 -7.59
C GLN A 15 11.48 -4.21 -7.45
N ASN A 16 11.50 -3.06 -6.77
CA ASN A 16 12.69 -2.22 -6.66
C ASN A 16 12.92 -1.73 -5.21
N PRO A 17 13.59 -2.53 -4.37
CA PRO A 17 13.88 -2.17 -2.98
C PRO A 17 14.64 -0.85 -2.81
N HIS A 18 15.52 -0.49 -3.76
CA HIS A 18 16.23 0.80 -3.72
C HIS A 18 15.29 2.01 -3.84
N LEU A 19 14.16 1.85 -4.53
CA LEU A 19 13.15 2.90 -4.62
C LEU A 19 12.51 3.15 -3.25
N ILE A 20 12.23 2.09 -2.48
CA ILE A 20 11.67 2.20 -1.13
C ILE A 20 12.64 2.95 -0.20
N GLU A 21 13.93 2.62 -0.24
CA GLU A 21 14.97 3.30 0.55
C GLU A 21 15.06 4.80 0.24
N ASN A 22 14.88 5.19 -1.02
CA ASN A 22 14.89 6.59 -1.42
C ASN A 22 13.60 7.32 -1.01
N LEU A 23 12.45 6.66 -1.15
CA LEU A 23 11.15 7.26 -0.88
C LEU A 23 10.81 7.34 0.61
N LYS A 24 11.34 6.43 1.44
CA LYS A 24 11.07 6.45 2.90
C LYS A 24 11.65 7.67 3.62
N GLN A 25 12.60 8.37 3.00
CA GLN A 25 13.17 9.61 3.53
C GLN A 25 12.34 10.86 3.17
N LYS A 26 11.32 10.71 2.32
CA LYS A 26 10.50 11.83 1.83
C LYS A 26 9.29 12.04 2.72
N ASN A 27 8.91 13.31 2.89
CA ASN A 27 7.62 13.62 3.49
C ASN A 27 6.48 13.33 2.50
N PHE A 28 5.25 13.35 2.98
CA PHE A 28 4.09 12.95 2.18
C PHE A 28 3.87 13.82 0.91
N PRO A 29 3.93 15.17 0.97
CA PRO A 29 3.88 16.00 -0.23
C PRO A 29 4.98 15.69 -1.25
N GLU A 30 6.22 15.47 -0.79
CA GLU A 30 7.34 15.09 -1.65
C GLU A 30 7.11 13.73 -2.32
N LEU A 31 6.56 12.76 -1.58
CA LEU A 31 6.21 11.45 -2.11
C LEU A 31 5.22 11.58 -3.28
N ILE A 32 4.11 12.31 -3.07
CA ILE A 32 3.09 12.54 -4.10
C ILE A 32 3.65 13.25 -5.34
N LEU A 33 4.53 14.25 -5.13
CA LEU A 33 5.19 14.93 -6.24
C LEU A 33 6.10 13.97 -7.01
N MET A 34 6.90 13.16 -6.31
CA MET A 34 7.81 12.20 -6.93
C MET A 34 7.06 11.10 -7.69
N THR A 35 5.96 10.57 -7.13
CA THR A 35 5.16 9.55 -7.83
C THR A 35 4.55 10.12 -9.11
N ARG A 36 4.09 11.37 -9.08
CA ARG A 36 3.61 12.06 -10.29
C ARG A 36 4.72 12.26 -11.32
N MET A 37 5.93 12.63 -10.89
CA MET A 37 7.09 12.73 -11.80
C MET A 37 7.50 11.38 -12.41
N MET A 38 7.22 10.28 -11.71
CA MET A 38 7.44 8.91 -12.20
C MET A 38 6.31 8.42 -13.13
N GLY A 39 5.26 9.23 -13.34
CA GLY A 39 4.13 8.89 -14.20
C GLY A 39 2.93 8.26 -13.47
N TYR A 40 2.97 8.15 -12.14
CA TYR A 40 1.83 7.69 -11.34
C TYR A 40 1.03 8.89 -10.83
N ASP A 41 -0.18 9.06 -11.35
CA ASP A 41 -1.07 10.14 -10.94
C ASP A 41 -2.13 9.62 -9.97
N PHE A 42 -1.98 9.99 -8.69
CA PHE A 42 -2.96 9.73 -7.64
C PHE A 42 -2.83 10.78 -6.52
N THR A 43 -3.92 10.97 -5.79
CA THR A 43 -4.00 11.87 -4.64
C THR A 43 -3.66 11.13 -3.34
N GLY A 44 -3.44 11.91 -2.28
CA GLY A 44 -3.23 11.35 -0.96
C GLY A 44 -4.46 10.61 -0.40
N GLU A 45 -5.67 11.06 -0.76
CA GLU A 45 -6.92 10.42 -0.37
C GLU A 45 -7.06 9.05 -1.01
N GLU A 46 -6.73 8.93 -2.30
CA GLU A 46 -6.77 7.65 -3.03
C GLU A 46 -5.72 6.68 -2.49
N LEU A 47 -4.52 7.17 -2.18
CA LEU A 47 -3.50 6.36 -1.50
C LEU A 47 -4.00 5.86 -0.14
N ALA A 48 -4.57 6.74 0.69
CA ALA A 48 -5.10 6.37 2.00
C ALA A 48 -6.25 5.36 1.90
N ALA A 49 -7.16 5.55 0.94
CA ALA A 49 -8.27 4.64 0.69
C ALA A 49 -7.80 3.25 0.25
N THR A 50 -6.83 3.17 -0.68
CA THR A 50 -6.23 1.90 -1.11
C THR A 50 -5.55 1.18 0.06
N VAL A 51 -4.79 1.91 0.89
CA VAL A 51 -4.13 1.31 2.06
C VAL A 51 -5.16 0.82 3.07
N GLY A 52 -6.18 1.61 3.40
CA GLY A 52 -7.23 1.21 4.33
C GLY A 52 -7.99 -0.03 3.85
N ALA A 53 -8.30 -0.13 2.56
CA ALA A 53 -8.93 -1.31 1.98
C ALA A 53 -8.05 -2.57 2.11
N MET A 54 -6.73 -2.45 1.87
CA MET A 54 -5.79 -3.55 2.09
C MET A 54 -5.70 -3.93 3.57
N GLU A 55 -5.63 -2.97 4.49
CA GLU A 55 -5.58 -3.22 5.94
C GLU A 55 -6.83 -3.98 6.42
N VAL A 56 -8.02 -3.52 6.03
CA VAL A 56 -9.31 -4.16 6.33
C VAL A 56 -9.33 -5.60 5.82
N TYR A 57 -8.91 -5.83 4.58
CA TYR A 57 -8.89 -7.17 3.99
C TYR A 57 -7.88 -8.07 4.66
N THR A 58 -6.67 -7.58 4.94
CA THR A 58 -5.65 -8.36 5.64
C THR A 58 -6.14 -8.78 7.03
N ILE A 59 -6.74 -7.89 7.81
CA ILE A 59 -7.26 -8.24 9.14
C ILE A 59 -8.42 -9.24 9.02
N THR A 60 -9.42 -8.94 8.20
CA THR A 60 -10.67 -9.73 8.18
C THR A 60 -10.56 -11.04 7.41
N GLN A 61 -9.88 -11.04 6.25
CA GLN A 61 -9.83 -12.19 5.34
C GLN A 61 -8.56 -13.03 5.52
N LYS A 62 -7.39 -12.39 5.69
CA LYS A 62 -6.12 -13.13 5.86
C LYS A 62 -5.90 -13.61 7.28
N MET A 63 -6.16 -12.75 8.26
CA MET A 63 -5.95 -13.07 9.67
C MET A 63 -7.21 -13.68 10.32
N GLY A 64 -8.39 -13.46 9.73
CA GLY A 64 -9.66 -13.95 10.30
C GLY A 64 -10.02 -13.23 11.60
N GLU A 65 -9.57 -11.99 11.76
CA GLU A 65 -9.70 -11.20 12.99
C GLU A 65 -10.78 -10.12 12.84
N ALA A 66 -11.29 -9.66 13.98
CA ALA A 66 -12.04 -8.40 14.04
C ALA A 66 -11.05 -7.22 13.91
N ILE A 67 -11.52 -6.12 13.31
CA ILE A 67 -10.75 -4.88 13.25
C ILE A 67 -10.92 -4.15 14.58
N ASP A 68 -9.90 -4.21 15.41
CA ASP A 68 -9.83 -3.50 16.69
C ASP A 68 -8.38 -3.15 17.05
N ALA A 69 -8.16 -2.55 18.22
CA ALA A 69 -6.83 -2.12 18.64
C ALA A 69 -5.83 -3.27 18.89
N TYR A 70 -6.31 -4.52 18.95
CA TYR A 70 -5.52 -5.72 19.22
C TYR A 70 -5.24 -6.55 17.96
N SER A 71 -5.72 -6.15 16.78
CA SER A 71 -5.47 -6.87 15.53
C SER A 71 -3.95 -7.08 15.31
N SER A 72 -3.58 -8.29 14.90
CA SER A 72 -2.19 -8.74 14.75
C SER A 72 -1.42 -7.95 13.67
N LEU A 73 -2.13 -7.19 12.83
CA LEU A 73 -1.53 -6.32 11.83
C LEU A 73 -0.81 -5.10 12.44
N TRP A 74 -1.33 -4.49 13.49
CA TRP A 74 -0.79 -3.23 14.00
C TRP A 74 0.64 -3.34 14.55
N PRO A 75 1.00 -4.38 15.32
CA PRO A 75 2.40 -4.56 15.74
C PRO A 75 3.38 -4.64 14.56
N LYS A 76 2.93 -5.10 13.39
CA LYS A 76 3.78 -5.19 12.18
C LYS A 76 4.15 -3.84 11.58
N MET A 77 3.45 -2.76 11.97
CA MET A 77 3.77 -1.38 11.59
C MET A 77 4.94 -0.79 12.38
N TRP A 78 5.18 -1.28 13.60
CA TRP A 78 6.11 -0.63 14.52
C TRP A 78 7.56 -0.75 14.07
N GLY A 79 8.30 0.36 14.16
CA GLY A 79 9.70 0.44 13.75
C GLY A 79 9.94 0.45 12.24
N LYS A 80 8.88 0.53 11.42
CA LYS A 80 8.97 0.62 9.96
C LYS A 80 8.46 1.97 9.47
N SER A 81 9.00 2.44 8.34
CA SER A 81 8.35 3.54 7.61
C SER A 81 6.99 3.09 7.08
N ARG A 82 6.09 4.05 6.85
CA ARG A 82 4.76 3.75 6.31
C ARG A 82 4.83 3.00 4.99
N LEU A 83 5.77 3.38 4.10
CA LEU A 83 5.93 2.72 2.80
C LEU A 83 6.48 1.30 2.94
N GLU A 84 7.48 1.07 3.81
CA GLU A 84 7.98 -0.29 4.08
C GLU A 84 6.89 -1.20 4.63
N TYR A 85 6.05 -0.70 5.55
CA TYR A 85 4.90 -1.45 6.04
C TYR A 85 3.91 -1.77 4.92
N ILE A 86 3.52 -0.79 4.11
CA ILE A 86 2.55 -1.00 3.02
C ILE A 86 3.07 -2.05 2.04
N ILE A 87 4.32 -1.96 1.61
CA ILE A 87 4.87 -2.90 0.63
C ILE A 87 5.03 -4.29 1.25
N ASN A 88 5.67 -4.39 2.41
CA ASN A 88 6.09 -5.68 2.94
C ASN A 88 4.98 -6.42 3.72
N GLU A 89 4.10 -5.70 4.40
CA GLU A 89 3.08 -6.32 5.26
C GLU A 89 1.68 -6.35 4.63
N LEU A 90 1.40 -5.49 3.65
CA LEU A 90 0.13 -5.47 2.93
C LEU A 90 0.30 -5.98 1.51
N PHE A 91 0.92 -5.19 0.63
CA PHE A 91 0.92 -5.43 -0.82
C PHE A 91 1.54 -6.78 -1.20
N ASN A 92 2.72 -7.10 -0.67
CA ASN A 92 3.40 -8.37 -0.97
C ASN A 92 2.69 -9.60 -0.41
N ASN A 93 1.76 -9.43 0.54
CA ASN A 93 1.00 -10.53 1.15
C ASN A 93 -0.34 -10.77 0.43
N LEU A 94 -0.70 -9.94 -0.54
CA LEU A 94 -1.89 -10.10 -1.39
C LEU A 94 -1.50 -10.71 -2.73
N SER A 95 -2.24 -11.74 -3.16
CA SER A 95 -2.11 -12.30 -4.51
C SER A 95 -2.73 -11.36 -5.54
N ASN A 96 -2.43 -11.58 -6.83
CA ASN A 96 -3.05 -10.79 -7.90
C ASN A 96 -4.57 -10.96 -7.93
N GLU A 97 -5.08 -12.16 -7.64
CA GLU A 97 -6.52 -12.45 -7.56
C GLU A 97 -7.18 -11.66 -6.42
N GLU A 98 -6.50 -11.57 -5.26
CA GLU A 98 -7.00 -10.81 -4.10
C GLU A 98 -6.96 -9.30 -4.36
N LEU A 99 -5.92 -8.80 -5.05
CA LEU A 99 -5.84 -7.41 -5.50
C LEU A 99 -6.95 -7.09 -6.51
N LEU A 100 -7.27 -7.99 -7.44
CA LEU A 100 -8.39 -7.83 -8.39
C LEU A 100 -9.76 -7.89 -7.70
N GLN A 101 -9.90 -8.70 -6.65
CA GLN A 101 -11.10 -8.75 -5.83
C GLN A 101 -11.32 -7.43 -5.07
N LEU A 102 -10.23 -6.87 -4.52
CA LEU A 102 -10.23 -5.60 -3.78
C LEU A 102 -10.43 -4.39 -4.69
N PHE A 103 -9.81 -4.41 -5.86
CA PHE A 103 -9.75 -3.29 -6.80
C PHE A 103 -10.05 -3.78 -8.22
N PRO A 104 -11.32 -4.05 -8.58
CA PRO A 104 -11.68 -4.62 -9.89
C PRO A 104 -11.23 -3.75 -11.08
N GLU A 105 -11.08 -2.45 -10.86
CA GLU A 105 -10.65 -1.45 -11.86
C GLU A 105 -9.14 -1.47 -12.18
N ILE A 106 -8.35 -2.38 -11.58
CA ILE A 106 -6.92 -2.53 -11.94
C ILE A 106 -6.68 -3.44 -13.15
N ASN A 107 -7.70 -4.13 -13.64
CA ASN A 107 -7.66 -4.88 -14.91
C ASN A 107 -7.31 -3.97 -16.11
#